data_AF-A0A352WGP5-F1
#
_entry.id   AF-A0A352WGP5-F1
#
_cell.length_a   1.000
_cell.length_b   1.000
_cell.length_c   1.000
_cell.angle_alpha   90.00
_cell.angle_beta   90.00
_cell.angle_gamma   90.00
#
_symmetry.space_group_name_H-M   'P 1'
#
loop_
_entity.id
_entity.type
_entity.pdbx_description
1 polymer ?
#
loop_
_entity_poly.entity_id
_entity_poly.type
_entity_poly.pdbx_seq_one_letter_code
_entity_poly.pdbx_strand_id
1 'polypeptide(L)'
;MGLFDKLLGAAKEIADGTKTAFKNIEREMDQEANNVRPVDNEMYNNPSEPLPAVPVQTKLHGNNASFMISDDFTENEGYVNSAVSFRYNPEHLGVLEIDDENAITISLQEGIGEFDEIAECIDEYISSGTLSDVIQFENFSDGKYLFKAKMSASEYIEIFYVLKSDVDDSYDYDILLLLFPLEVEGTVLEKKLSTCFDEVAKTLTI
;
A
#
# COMPACT_ATOMS: atom_id res chain seq x y z
N MET A 1 -17.52 46.03 -45.80
CA MET A 1 -17.08 45.28 -44.60
C MET A 1 -16.69 43.90 -45.05
N GLY A 2 -15.39 43.63 -45.01
CA GLY A 2 -14.73 42.58 -45.78
C GLY A 2 -14.66 41.24 -45.03
N LEU A 3 -14.36 40.17 -45.76
CA LEU A 3 -14.19 38.80 -45.25
C LEU A 3 -13.23 38.72 -44.04
N PHE A 4 -12.25 39.63 -43.98
CA PHE A 4 -11.28 39.77 -42.90
C PHE A 4 -11.90 40.24 -41.56
N ASP A 5 -12.90 41.12 -41.59
CA ASP A 5 -13.57 41.62 -40.38
C ASP A 5 -14.37 40.50 -39.70
N LYS A 6 -14.96 39.60 -40.48
CA LYS A 6 -15.66 38.40 -39.98
C LYS A 6 -14.71 37.36 -39.38
N LEU A 7 -13.54 37.17 -39.99
CA LEU A 7 -12.49 36.26 -39.49
C LEU A 7 -11.90 36.74 -38.16
N LEU A 8 -11.65 38.05 -38.03
CA LEU A 8 -11.20 38.68 -36.79
C LEU A 8 -12.26 38.60 -35.68
N GLY A 9 -13.54 38.76 -36.03
CA GLY A 9 -14.66 38.58 -35.09
C GLY A 9 -14.76 37.15 -34.56
N ALA A 10 -14.69 36.15 -35.45
CA ALA A 10 -14.75 34.73 -35.08
C ALA A 10 -13.53 34.30 -34.25
N ALA A 11 -12.32 34.77 -34.60
CA ALA A 11 -11.12 34.49 -33.82
C ALA A 11 -11.18 35.08 -32.40
N LYS A 12 -11.82 36.26 -32.25
CA LYS A 12 -12.03 36.90 -30.95
C LYS A 12 -13.08 36.17 -30.10
N GLU A 13 -14.18 35.74 -30.69
CA GLU A 13 -15.18 34.91 -30.00
C GLU A 13 -14.60 33.56 -29.54
N ILE A 14 -13.77 32.93 -30.36
CA ILE A 14 -13.08 31.69 -29.98
C ILE A 14 -12.11 31.96 -28.83
N ALA A 15 -11.28 33.01 -28.92
CA ALA A 15 -10.33 33.35 -27.86
C ALA A 15 -11.02 33.69 -26.53
N ASP A 16 -12.12 34.42 -26.56
CA ASP A 16 -12.91 34.77 -25.37
C ASP A 16 -13.65 33.54 -24.80
N GLY A 17 -14.14 32.64 -25.66
CA GLY A 17 -14.72 31.35 -25.27
C GLY A 17 -13.69 30.42 -24.61
N THR A 18 -12.50 30.30 -25.20
CA THR A 18 -11.39 29.51 -24.65
C THR A 18 -10.92 30.07 -23.30
N LYS A 19 -10.80 31.40 -23.17
CA LYS A 19 -10.43 32.03 -21.89
C LYS A 19 -11.48 31.81 -20.80
N THR A 20 -12.76 31.76 -21.16
CA THR A 20 -13.85 31.46 -20.23
C THR A 20 -13.83 29.99 -19.80
N ALA A 21 -13.56 29.07 -20.74
CA ALA A 21 -13.38 27.65 -20.44
C ALA A 21 -12.21 27.41 -19.47
N PHE A 22 -11.04 28.02 -19.72
CA PHE A 22 -9.89 27.90 -18.81
C PHE A 22 -10.19 28.44 -17.41
N LYS A 23 -10.89 29.56 -17.30
CA LYS A 23 -11.30 30.10 -15.98
C LYS A 23 -12.31 29.21 -15.27
N ASN A 24 -13.17 28.51 -16.01
CA ASN A 24 -14.09 27.55 -15.40
C ASN A 24 -13.35 26.31 -14.93
N ILE A 25 -12.37 25.82 -15.69
CA ILE A 25 -11.49 24.71 -15.29
C ILE A 25 -10.65 25.09 -14.07
N GLU A 26 -10.01 26.27 -14.04
CA GLU A 26 -9.30 26.75 -12.84
C GLU A 26 -10.24 26.87 -11.64
N ARG A 27 -11.46 27.37 -11.85
CA ARG A 27 -12.45 27.49 -10.77
C ARG A 27 -12.97 26.12 -10.30
N GLU A 28 -13.11 25.15 -11.19
CA GLU A 28 -13.48 23.77 -10.86
C GLU A 28 -12.34 23.06 -10.13
N MET A 29 -11.09 23.25 -10.56
CA MET A 29 -9.89 22.76 -9.85
C MET A 29 -9.72 23.42 -8.48
N ASP A 30 -9.97 24.72 -8.35
CA ASP A 30 -9.95 25.44 -7.08
C ASP A 30 -11.11 24.99 -6.18
N GLN A 31 -12.27 24.65 -6.76
CA GLN A 31 -13.41 24.10 -6.02
C GLN A 31 -13.17 22.66 -5.59
N GLU A 32 -12.51 21.84 -6.39
CA GLU A 32 -12.06 20.50 -6.01
C GLU A 32 -11.00 20.58 -4.91
N ALA A 33 -9.97 21.43 -5.06
CA ALA A 33 -8.95 21.65 -4.04
C ALA A 33 -9.50 22.18 -2.71
N ASN A 34 -10.58 22.98 -2.74
CA ASN A 34 -11.28 23.45 -1.54
C ASN A 34 -12.39 22.51 -1.03
N ASN A 35 -12.81 21.53 -1.85
CA ASN A 35 -13.75 20.47 -1.46
C ASN A 35 -13.03 19.19 -0.98
N VAL A 36 -11.71 19.09 -1.17
CA VAL A 36 -10.87 18.26 -0.32
C VAL A 36 -10.93 18.88 1.08
N ARG A 37 -11.97 18.52 1.83
CA ARG A 37 -11.89 18.58 3.28
C ARG A 37 -10.59 17.86 3.63
N PRO A 38 -9.75 18.38 4.54
CA PRO A 38 -8.74 17.52 5.14
C PRO A 38 -9.51 16.29 5.59
N VAL A 39 -9.21 15.12 5.01
CA VAL A 39 -9.73 13.86 5.55
C VAL A 39 -9.38 13.96 7.03
N ASP A 40 -10.40 13.92 7.89
CA ASP A 40 -10.24 14.07 9.33
C ASP A 40 -9.33 12.93 9.79
N ASN A 41 -8.03 13.21 9.77
CA ASN A 41 -6.97 12.28 10.07
C ASN A 41 -7.00 11.93 11.57
N GLU A 42 -7.88 12.58 12.35
CA GLU A 42 -8.16 12.27 13.76
C GLU A 42 -8.49 10.79 13.98
N MET A 43 -9.17 10.12 13.02
CA MET A 43 -9.52 8.70 13.17
C MET A 43 -8.28 7.79 13.22
N TYR A 44 -7.33 7.99 12.30
CA TYR A 44 -6.10 7.20 12.22
C TYR A 44 -5.01 7.71 13.17
N ASN A 45 -5.21 8.87 13.78
CA ASN A 45 -4.28 9.47 14.74
C ASN A 45 -4.63 9.20 16.20
N ASN A 46 -5.69 8.42 16.49
CA ASN A 46 -6.04 7.98 17.84
C ASN A 46 -5.90 6.45 18.12
N PRO A 47 -4.88 5.73 17.61
CA PRO A 47 -4.71 4.32 17.91
C PRO A 47 -3.96 4.10 19.23
N SER A 48 -4.34 3.05 19.94
CA SER A 48 -3.63 2.59 21.14
C SER A 48 -2.32 1.86 20.78
N GLU A 49 -1.54 1.51 21.81
CA GLU A 49 -0.45 0.54 21.66
C GLU A 49 -0.96 -0.79 21.05
N PRO A 50 -0.09 -1.53 20.33
CA PRO A 50 -0.40 -2.89 19.86
C PRO A 50 -0.93 -3.77 20.99
N LEU A 51 -1.98 -4.52 20.71
CA LEU A 51 -2.42 -5.56 21.61
C LEU A 51 -1.37 -6.68 21.72
N PRO A 52 -1.44 -7.52 22.76
CA PRO A 52 -0.53 -8.65 22.92
C PRO A 52 -0.51 -9.52 21.67
N ALA A 53 0.67 -10.07 21.35
CA ALA A 53 0.81 -10.97 20.22
C ALA A 53 0.52 -12.42 20.61
N VAL A 54 -0.15 -13.14 19.71
CA VAL A 54 -0.47 -14.57 19.83
C VAL A 54 0.30 -15.39 18.78
N PRO A 55 0.66 -16.65 19.12
CA PRO A 55 1.38 -17.51 18.20
C PRO A 55 0.46 -18.02 17.07
N VAL A 56 0.98 -17.99 15.85
CA VAL A 56 0.38 -18.56 14.65
C VAL A 56 1.27 -19.69 14.16
N GLN A 57 0.66 -20.78 13.70
CA GLN A 57 1.34 -21.88 13.04
C GLN A 57 0.68 -22.13 11.69
N THR A 58 1.48 -22.20 10.63
CA THR A 58 1.03 -22.46 9.26
C THR A 58 2.08 -23.27 8.51
N LYS A 59 1.93 -23.37 7.19
CA LYS A 59 2.94 -23.94 6.29
C LYS A 59 3.31 -22.97 5.18
N LEU A 60 4.57 -23.01 4.77
CA LEU A 60 5.11 -22.30 3.60
C LEU A 60 5.92 -23.30 2.77
N HIS A 61 5.49 -23.55 1.53
CA HIS A 61 5.97 -24.62 0.64
C HIS A 61 6.08 -25.98 1.34
N GLY A 62 5.08 -26.28 2.18
CA GLY A 62 5.04 -27.52 2.97
C GLY A 62 5.98 -27.56 4.19
N ASN A 63 6.84 -26.57 4.41
CA ASN A 63 7.63 -26.40 5.62
C ASN A 63 6.79 -25.77 6.73
N ASN A 64 7.09 -26.10 8.00
CA ASN A 64 6.33 -25.55 9.12
C ASN A 64 6.76 -24.10 9.37
N ALA A 65 5.83 -23.16 9.23
CA ALA A 65 6.08 -21.77 9.55
C ALA A 65 5.38 -21.39 10.87
N SER A 66 6.01 -20.52 11.66
CA SER A 66 5.37 -19.93 12.84
C SER A 66 5.85 -18.51 13.10
N PHE A 67 4.97 -17.67 13.64
CA PHE A 67 5.25 -16.28 14.00
C PHE A 67 4.28 -15.81 15.08
N MET A 68 4.53 -14.62 15.64
CA MET A 68 3.65 -13.95 16.58
C MET A 68 2.92 -12.81 15.85
N ILE A 69 1.60 -12.69 16.02
CA ILE A 69 0.80 -11.60 15.46
C ILE A 69 -0.02 -10.91 16.56
N SER A 70 -0.13 -9.58 16.51
CA SER A 70 -0.97 -8.82 17.45
C SER A 70 -2.43 -9.29 17.41
N ASP A 71 -3.08 -9.38 18.57
CA ASP A 71 -4.53 -9.58 18.74
C ASP A 71 -5.37 -8.45 18.11
N ASP A 72 -4.73 -7.39 17.61
CA ASP A 72 -5.36 -6.42 16.71
C ASP A 72 -5.84 -7.03 15.38
N PHE A 73 -5.33 -8.21 15.04
CA PHE A 73 -5.62 -8.90 13.78
C PHE A 73 -6.37 -10.20 14.02
N THR A 74 -7.32 -10.49 13.14
CA THR A 74 -8.08 -11.75 13.13
C THR A 74 -7.83 -12.51 11.84
N GLU A 75 -7.74 -13.83 11.92
CA GLU A 75 -7.58 -14.70 10.75
C GLU A 75 -8.68 -14.43 9.72
N ASN A 76 -8.30 -14.34 8.45
CA ASN A 76 -9.18 -13.97 7.35
C ASN A 76 -8.96 -14.91 6.16
N GLU A 77 -10.03 -15.57 5.72
CA GLU A 77 -10.04 -16.38 4.49
C GLU A 77 -10.26 -15.46 3.27
N GLY A 78 -9.31 -14.54 3.00
CA GLY A 78 -9.55 -13.42 2.07
C GLY A 78 -8.64 -13.31 0.85
N TYR A 79 -7.44 -13.92 0.86
CA TYR A 79 -6.49 -13.80 -0.24
C TYR A 79 -6.23 -15.17 -0.87
N VAL A 80 -6.68 -15.34 -2.12
CA VAL A 80 -6.64 -16.60 -2.90
C VAL A 80 -5.20 -17.12 -3.06
N ASN A 81 -4.21 -16.24 -2.95
CA ASN A 81 -2.77 -16.55 -3.14
C ASN A 81 -1.95 -16.50 -1.83
N SER A 82 -2.60 -16.37 -0.67
CA SER A 82 -1.90 -16.32 0.63
C SER A 82 -1.87 -17.68 1.32
N ALA A 83 -0.73 -18.04 1.92
CA ALA A 83 -0.63 -19.22 2.79
C ALA A 83 -1.36 -18.98 4.12
N VAL A 84 -1.35 -17.74 4.59
CA VAL A 84 -2.22 -17.27 5.68
C VAL A 84 -2.41 -15.75 5.55
N SER A 85 -3.61 -15.27 5.86
CA SER A 85 -3.95 -13.85 5.85
C SER A 85 -4.70 -13.48 7.14
N PHE A 86 -4.42 -12.27 7.62
CA PHE A 86 -5.08 -11.68 8.77
C PHE A 86 -5.58 -10.29 8.43
N ARG A 87 -6.75 -9.94 8.96
CA ARG A 87 -7.38 -8.62 8.79
C ARG A 87 -7.35 -7.87 10.10
N TYR A 88 -7.03 -6.58 10.05
CA TYR A 88 -7.11 -5.71 11.22
C TYR A 88 -8.57 -5.54 11.67
N ASN A 89 -8.84 -5.67 12.97
CA ASN A 89 -10.19 -5.53 13.49
C ASN A 89 -10.67 -4.06 13.40
N PRO A 90 -11.72 -3.75 12.60
CA PRO A 90 -12.22 -2.39 12.43
C PRO A 90 -12.78 -1.79 13.72
N GLU A 91 -13.22 -2.61 14.68
CA GLU A 91 -13.66 -2.13 16.00
C GLU A 91 -12.56 -1.35 16.72
N HIS A 92 -11.29 -1.66 16.46
CA HIS A 92 -10.15 -0.95 17.05
C HIS A 92 -9.89 0.41 16.38
N LEU A 93 -10.58 0.71 15.27
CA LEU A 93 -10.61 2.01 14.62
C LEU A 93 -11.80 2.86 15.08
N GLY A 94 -12.72 2.28 15.86
CA GLY A 94 -13.97 2.93 16.23
C GLY A 94 -14.97 3.05 15.08
N VAL A 95 -14.80 2.27 14.01
CA VAL A 95 -15.67 2.26 12.82
C VAL A 95 -16.21 0.84 12.63
N LEU A 96 -17.52 0.73 12.34
CA LEU A 96 -18.20 -0.57 12.19
C LEU A 96 -18.10 -1.15 10.77
N GLU A 97 -17.71 -0.36 9.78
CA GLU A 97 -17.72 -0.75 8.37
C GLU A 97 -16.43 -0.29 7.67
N ILE A 98 -15.48 -1.22 7.51
CA ILE A 98 -14.47 -1.14 6.44
C ILE A 98 -14.97 -2.13 5.38
N ASP A 99 -15.26 -1.66 4.17
CA ASP A 99 -15.55 -2.53 3.02
C ASP A 99 -14.34 -3.45 2.75
N ASP A 100 -14.56 -4.63 2.18
CA ASP A 100 -13.48 -5.61 1.91
C ASP A 100 -12.38 -5.00 1.02
N GLU A 101 -12.75 -4.04 0.17
CA GLU A 101 -11.83 -3.28 -0.67
C GLU A 101 -10.85 -2.43 0.17
N ASN A 102 -11.19 -1.96 1.37
CA ASN A 102 -10.30 -1.10 2.19
C ASN A 102 -9.68 -1.84 3.39
N ALA A 103 -9.65 -3.16 3.34
CA ALA A 103 -9.17 -3.98 4.45
C ALA A 103 -7.65 -3.81 4.67
N ILE A 104 -7.28 -3.48 5.90
CA ILE A 104 -5.87 -3.55 6.34
C ILE A 104 -5.55 -5.02 6.60
N THR A 105 -4.52 -5.55 5.93
CA THR A 105 -4.19 -6.98 6.01
C THR A 105 -2.70 -7.22 6.22
N ILE A 106 -2.39 -8.31 6.94
CA ILE A 106 -1.06 -8.91 6.98
C ILE A 106 -1.17 -10.31 6.41
N SER A 107 -0.34 -10.66 5.42
CA SER A 107 -0.32 -11.98 4.81
C SER A 107 1.10 -12.52 4.67
N LEU A 108 1.23 -13.83 4.80
CA LEU A 108 2.42 -14.58 4.38
C LEU A 108 2.03 -15.33 3.10
N GLN A 109 2.74 -15.09 2.01
CA GLN A 109 2.39 -15.55 0.67
C GLN A 109 3.45 -16.51 0.12
N GLU A 110 2.96 -17.56 -0.56
CA GLU A 110 3.79 -18.43 -1.39
C GLU A 110 3.88 -17.80 -2.77
N GLY A 111 5.06 -17.34 -3.16
CA GLY A 111 5.19 -16.42 -4.29
C GLY A 111 4.53 -15.05 -4.03
N ILE A 112 4.64 -14.16 -5.01
CA ILE A 112 4.02 -12.83 -4.96
C ILE A 112 2.65 -12.77 -5.63
N GLY A 113 2.19 -13.84 -6.28
CA GLY A 113 0.88 -13.87 -6.93
C GLY A 113 0.71 -12.80 -8.02
N GLU A 114 -0.23 -11.87 -7.80
CA GLU A 114 -0.62 -10.82 -8.75
C GLU A 114 0.01 -9.45 -8.43
N PHE A 115 0.96 -9.39 -7.48
CA PHE A 115 1.65 -8.15 -7.10
C PHE A 115 2.83 -7.85 -8.05
N ASP A 116 2.52 -7.48 -9.29
CA ASP A 116 3.50 -7.19 -10.36
C ASP A 116 4.56 -6.16 -9.90
N GLU A 117 4.14 -5.14 -9.16
CA GLU A 117 5.02 -4.08 -8.65
C GLU A 117 6.07 -4.62 -7.66
N ILE A 118 5.75 -5.66 -6.89
CA ILE A 118 6.70 -6.34 -6.00
C ILE A 118 7.70 -7.14 -6.84
N ALA A 119 7.26 -7.78 -7.93
CA ALA A 119 8.14 -8.50 -8.86
C ALA A 119 9.20 -7.57 -9.45
N GLU A 120 8.76 -6.39 -9.93
CA GLU A 120 9.63 -5.36 -10.48
C GLU A 120 10.67 -4.89 -9.45
N CYS A 121 10.27 -4.70 -8.18
CA CYS A 121 11.19 -4.38 -7.10
C CYS A 121 12.24 -5.51 -6.90
N ILE A 122 11.82 -6.78 -6.92
CA ILE A 122 12.73 -7.91 -6.76
C ILE A 122 13.75 -7.96 -7.90
N ASP A 123 13.29 -7.80 -9.15
CA ASP A 123 14.15 -7.77 -10.33
C ASP A 123 15.14 -6.60 -10.28
N GLU A 124 14.70 -5.41 -9.87
CA GLU A 124 15.56 -4.25 -9.67
C GLU A 124 16.62 -4.54 -8.62
N TYR A 125 16.24 -5.10 -7.47
CA TYR A 125 17.15 -5.46 -6.40
C TYR A 125 18.16 -6.52 -6.83
N ILE A 126 17.75 -7.57 -7.54
CA ILE A 126 18.66 -8.61 -8.06
C ILE A 126 19.67 -7.99 -9.03
N SER A 127 19.23 -7.06 -9.88
CA SER A 127 20.09 -6.44 -10.88
C SER A 127 21.09 -5.42 -10.29
N SER A 128 20.70 -4.68 -9.25
CA SER A 128 21.41 -3.49 -8.80
C SER A 128 21.80 -3.48 -7.32
N GLY A 129 21.15 -4.30 -6.49
CA GLY A 129 21.30 -4.35 -5.04
C GLY A 129 20.58 -3.22 -4.29
N THR A 130 19.78 -2.39 -4.98
CA THR A 130 19.03 -1.25 -4.43
C THR A 130 17.68 -1.11 -5.13
N LEU A 131 16.81 -0.25 -4.60
CA LEU A 131 15.53 0.15 -5.20
C LEU A 131 15.48 1.67 -5.40
N SER A 132 14.94 2.16 -6.52
CA SER A 132 14.82 3.60 -6.78
C SER A 132 13.43 4.18 -6.52
N ASP A 133 12.37 3.44 -6.81
CA ASP A 133 10.99 3.96 -6.83
C ASP A 133 10.16 3.50 -5.62
N VAL A 134 10.80 3.46 -4.45
CA VAL A 134 10.16 3.09 -3.18
C VAL A 134 10.24 4.20 -2.14
N ILE A 135 9.25 4.25 -1.24
CA ILE A 135 9.14 5.24 -0.17
C ILE A 135 10.20 4.96 0.91
N GLN A 136 10.41 3.69 1.24
CA GLN A 136 11.45 3.26 2.17
C GLN A 136 12.06 1.94 1.69
N PHE A 137 13.36 1.77 1.95
CA PHE A 137 14.12 0.59 1.57
C PHE A 137 15.13 0.24 2.68
N GLU A 138 15.18 -1.04 3.03
CA GLU A 138 16.17 -1.61 3.94
C GLU A 138 16.65 -2.95 3.39
N ASN A 139 17.96 -3.13 3.24
CA ASN A 139 18.55 -4.37 2.77
C ASN A 139 19.09 -5.22 3.94
N PHE A 140 19.08 -6.54 3.78
CA PHE A 140 19.55 -7.47 4.81
C PHE A 140 20.66 -8.37 4.25
N SER A 141 21.91 -8.09 4.62
CA SER A 141 23.07 -8.84 4.11
C SER A 141 23.09 -10.29 4.60
N ASP A 142 22.79 -10.54 5.88
CA ASP A 142 23.09 -11.83 6.54
C ASP A 142 21.84 -12.50 7.12
N GLY A 143 20.65 -12.00 6.78
CA GLY A 143 19.38 -12.41 7.37
C GLY A 143 18.56 -13.39 6.54
N LYS A 144 17.38 -13.73 7.06
CA LYS A 144 16.36 -14.56 6.40
C LYS A 144 15.59 -13.84 5.29
N TYR A 145 15.72 -12.52 5.22
CA TYR A 145 15.11 -11.65 4.23
C TYR A 145 16.18 -11.12 3.26
N LEU A 146 15.81 -10.84 2.01
CA LEU A 146 16.63 -10.09 1.06
C LEU A 146 16.58 -8.61 1.40
N PHE A 147 15.37 -8.06 1.45
CA PHE A 147 15.11 -6.66 1.76
C PHE A 147 13.69 -6.47 2.32
N LYS A 148 13.47 -5.29 2.88
CA LYS A 148 12.16 -4.72 3.21
C LYS A 148 11.97 -3.47 2.36
N ALA A 149 10.78 -3.31 1.81
CA ALA A 149 10.41 -2.10 1.10
C ALA A 149 9.03 -1.60 1.55
N LYS A 150 8.82 -0.29 1.40
CA LYS A 150 7.52 0.36 1.47
C LYS A 150 7.30 1.11 0.17
N MET A 151 6.15 0.93 -0.46
CA MET A 151 5.78 1.63 -1.68
C MET A 151 4.28 1.95 -1.72
N SER A 152 3.91 2.81 -2.67
CA SER A 152 2.50 3.09 -2.99
C SER A 152 2.13 2.37 -4.27
N ALA A 153 1.03 1.63 -4.23
CA ALA A 153 0.46 0.91 -5.37
C ALA A 153 -1.01 1.30 -5.50
N SER A 154 -1.32 2.13 -6.51
CA SER A 154 -2.67 2.69 -6.74
C SER A 154 -3.25 3.39 -5.49
N GLU A 155 -4.28 2.81 -4.86
CA GLU A 155 -4.97 3.36 -3.70
C GLU A 155 -4.46 2.79 -2.35
N TYR A 156 -3.37 2.01 -2.38
CA TYR A 156 -2.80 1.36 -1.20
C TYR A 156 -1.34 1.73 -0.97
N ILE A 157 -0.92 1.49 0.27
CA ILE A 157 0.47 1.31 0.65
C ILE A 157 0.74 -0.17 0.87
N GLU A 158 1.85 -0.62 0.32
CA GLU A 158 2.41 -1.95 0.52
C GLU A 158 3.70 -1.82 1.32
N ILE A 159 3.79 -2.58 2.42
CA ILE A 159 5.04 -2.82 3.14
C ILE A 159 5.31 -4.31 3.07
N PHE A 160 6.44 -4.70 2.49
CA PHE A 160 6.75 -6.11 2.31
C PHE A 160 8.18 -6.44 2.68
N TYR A 161 8.35 -7.67 3.19
CA TYR A 161 9.63 -8.33 3.35
C TYR A 161 9.73 -9.45 2.32
N VAL A 162 10.79 -9.41 1.51
CA VAL A 162 11.09 -10.50 0.57
C VAL A 162 11.98 -11.53 1.26
N LEU A 163 11.55 -12.79 1.29
CA LEU A 163 12.32 -13.87 1.89
C LEU A 163 13.51 -14.23 0.99
N LYS A 164 14.62 -14.64 1.59
CA LYS A 164 15.73 -15.21 0.81
C LYS A 164 15.29 -16.55 0.22
N SER A 165 15.53 -16.70 -1.08
CA SER A 165 15.24 -17.91 -1.83
C SER A 165 16.31 -18.11 -2.90
N ASP A 166 16.47 -19.35 -3.36
CA ASP A 166 17.34 -19.71 -4.49
C ASP A 166 16.55 -19.76 -5.82
N VAL A 167 15.34 -19.18 -5.84
CA VAL A 167 14.52 -19.10 -7.05
C VAL A 167 15.04 -18.01 -8.00
N ASP A 168 14.97 -18.31 -9.29
CA ASP A 168 15.44 -17.41 -10.35
C ASP A 168 14.33 -16.45 -10.85
N ASP A 169 13.06 -16.81 -10.66
CA ASP A 169 11.90 -16.02 -11.08
C ASP A 169 11.46 -15.08 -9.96
N SER A 170 11.32 -13.77 -10.25
CA SER A 170 10.88 -12.76 -9.29
C SER A 170 9.48 -13.05 -8.75
N TYR A 171 8.62 -13.71 -9.54
CA TYR A 171 7.25 -14.06 -9.13
C TYR A 171 7.19 -15.21 -8.10
N ASP A 172 8.23 -16.03 -8.04
CA ASP A 172 8.30 -17.22 -7.17
C ASP A 172 8.85 -16.90 -5.76
N TYR A 173 9.18 -15.64 -5.48
CA TYR A 173 9.64 -15.23 -4.15
C TYR A 173 8.50 -15.19 -3.15
N ASP A 174 8.68 -15.87 -2.02
CA ASP A 174 7.77 -15.74 -0.89
C ASP A 174 7.92 -14.37 -0.23
N ILE A 175 6.79 -13.80 0.16
CA ILE A 175 6.74 -12.49 0.80
C ILE A 175 5.89 -12.51 2.07
N LEU A 176 6.32 -11.71 3.03
CA LEU A 176 5.44 -11.24 4.10
C LEU A 176 4.98 -9.84 3.70
N LEU A 177 3.67 -9.62 3.59
CA LEU A 177 3.07 -8.38 3.08
C LEU A 177 2.11 -7.77 4.11
N LEU A 178 2.22 -6.46 4.29
CA LEU A 178 1.23 -5.60 4.94
C LEU A 178 0.65 -4.67 3.87
N LEU A 179 -0.67 -4.69 3.72
CA LEU A 179 -1.42 -3.83 2.82
C LEU A 179 -2.37 -2.95 3.63
N PHE A 180 -2.40 -1.65 3.34
CA PHE A 180 -3.38 -0.73 3.93
C PHE A 180 -3.71 0.44 2.98
N PRO A 181 -4.89 1.10 3.14
CA PRO A 181 -5.27 2.23 2.30
C PRO A 181 -4.31 3.41 2.40
N LEU A 182 -4.14 4.15 1.30
CA LEU A 182 -3.22 5.29 1.20
C LEU A 182 -3.45 6.36 2.28
N GLU A 183 -4.69 6.54 2.76
CA GLU A 183 -5.05 7.50 3.79
C GLU A 183 -4.45 7.20 5.17
N VAL A 184 -3.98 5.97 5.40
CA VAL A 184 -3.32 5.57 6.64
C VAL A 184 -1.85 6.03 6.64
N GLU A 185 -1.27 6.40 5.49
CA GLU A 185 0.11 6.87 5.42
C GLU A 185 0.35 8.16 6.24
N GLY A 186 1.45 8.18 6.98
CA GLY A 186 1.88 9.27 7.85
C GLY A 186 1.14 9.35 9.18
N THR A 187 0.21 8.42 9.45
CA THR A 187 -0.65 8.45 10.64
C THR A 187 -0.04 7.68 11.82
N VAL A 188 -0.60 7.89 13.02
CA VAL A 188 -0.24 7.06 14.18
C VAL A 188 -0.62 5.59 13.94
N LEU A 189 -1.66 5.31 13.16
CA LEU A 189 -2.09 3.96 12.83
C LEU A 189 -1.04 3.25 11.97
N GLU A 190 -0.48 3.89 10.95
CA GLU A 190 0.64 3.31 10.18
C GLU A 190 1.77 2.86 11.10
N LYS A 191 2.14 3.71 12.08
CA LYS A 191 3.20 3.38 13.03
C LYS A 191 2.85 2.15 13.86
N LYS A 192 1.60 2.02 14.30
CA LYS A 192 1.11 0.83 15.02
C LYS A 192 1.18 -0.41 14.11
N LEU A 193 0.64 -0.33 12.89
CA LEU A 193 0.63 -1.42 11.92
C LEU A 193 2.05 -1.89 11.57
N SER A 194 2.96 -0.95 11.30
CA SER A 194 4.36 -1.23 11.01
C SER A 194 5.05 -1.93 12.20
N THR A 195 4.72 -1.54 13.43
CA THR A 195 5.26 -2.20 14.63
C THR A 195 4.75 -3.63 14.76
N CYS A 196 3.45 -3.86 14.56
CA CYS A 196 2.88 -5.21 14.55
C CYS A 196 3.50 -6.07 13.45
N PHE A 197 3.66 -5.51 12.26
CA PHE A 197 4.22 -6.18 11.10
C PHE A 197 5.70 -6.53 11.28
N ASP A 198 6.50 -5.62 11.84
CA ASP A 198 7.90 -5.87 12.15
C ASP A 198 8.07 -6.95 13.23
N GLU A 199 7.12 -7.08 14.16
CA GLU A 199 7.13 -8.18 15.14
C GLU A 199 6.83 -9.53 14.47
N VAL A 200 5.87 -9.59 13.53
CA VAL A 200 5.64 -10.79 12.69
C VAL A 200 6.93 -11.13 11.93
N ALA A 201 7.52 -10.14 11.28
CA ALA A 201 8.75 -10.31 10.52
C ALA A 201 9.92 -10.75 11.41
N LYS A 202 10.02 -10.27 12.63
CA LYS A 202 11.10 -10.66 13.56
C LYS A 202 10.92 -12.07 14.11
N THR A 203 9.69 -12.47 14.39
CA THR A 203 9.37 -13.74 15.04
C THR A 203 9.14 -14.90 14.07
N LEU A 204 9.00 -14.63 12.78
CA LEU A 204 8.81 -15.66 11.76
C LEU A 204 9.98 -16.67 11.73
N THR A 205 9.64 -17.95 11.82
CA THR A 205 10.53 -19.11 11.63
C THR A 205 9.91 -20.04 10.59
N ILE A 206 10.73 -20.67 9.74
CA ILE A 206 10.35 -21.61 8.67
C ILE A 206 11.26 -22.83 8.74
#